data_AF-A0A838QJ90-F1
#
_entry.id   AF-A0A838QJ90-F1
#
_cell.length_a   1.000
_cell.length_b   1.000
_cell.length_c   1.000
_cell.angle_alpha   90.00
_cell.angle_beta   90.00
_cell.angle_gamma   90.00
#
_symmetry.space_group_name_H-M   'P 1'
#
loop_
_entity.id
_entity.type
_entity.pdbx_description
1 polymer ?
#
loop_
_entity_poly.entity_id
_entity_poly.type
_entity_poly.pdbx_seq_one_letter_code
_entity_poly.pdbx_strand_id
1 'polypeptide(L)'
;MSPGEPGNATSGNPPPGDIVTADDIQRSPSVPLEELVASRFPGVWLSRTPDGGIAIRIRGATSIVASNEPLFVIDGISVEPGPNGSLTGIVPNDIESIEVLKDASATAMYGMRGANGVIVIKTKRAGQ
;
A
#
# COMPACT_ATOMS: atom_id res chain seq x y z
N MET A 1 -47.45 10.94 -11.39
CA MET A 1 -47.44 9.49 -11.64
C MET A 1 -46.33 9.20 -12.63
N SER A 2 -45.54 8.16 -12.33
CA SER A 2 -44.34 7.65 -13.03
C SER A 2 -43.05 8.46 -12.92
N PRO A 3 -41.89 7.80 -12.75
CA PRO A 3 -41.59 6.77 -11.76
C PRO A 3 -40.26 7.06 -11.03
N GLY A 4 -40.09 6.48 -9.84
CA GLY A 4 -38.90 6.65 -9.01
C GLY A 4 -37.63 6.12 -9.67
N GLU A 5 -36.52 6.84 -9.47
CA GLU A 5 -35.20 6.31 -9.72
C GLU A 5 -34.83 5.28 -8.64
N PRO A 6 -34.43 4.06 -9.03
CA PRO A 6 -33.94 3.05 -8.11
C PRO A 6 -32.57 3.46 -7.56
N GLY A 7 -32.36 3.15 -6.27
CA GLY A 7 -31.11 3.42 -5.58
C GLY A 7 -29.90 2.81 -6.27
N ASN A 8 -28.82 3.58 -6.31
CA ASN A 8 -27.50 3.03 -6.53
C ASN A 8 -26.71 3.22 -5.24
N ALA A 9 -26.65 2.15 -4.44
CA ALA A 9 -25.67 2.04 -3.38
C ALA A 9 -24.29 2.09 -4.05
N THR A 10 -23.64 3.25 -4.02
CA THR A 10 -22.20 3.34 -4.25
C THR A 10 -21.51 2.70 -3.05
N SER A 11 -21.53 1.37 -2.99
CA SER A 11 -20.42 0.56 -2.48
C SER A 11 -19.29 0.76 -3.49
N GLY A 12 -18.76 1.98 -3.51
CA GLY A 12 -17.83 2.43 -4.53
C GLY A 12 -16.51 1.76 -4.29
N ASN A 13 -16.25 0.64 -4.98
CA ASN A 13 -14.88 0.22 -5.22
C ASN A 13 -14.13 1.46 -5.74
N PRO A 14 -13.07 1.91 -5.04
CA PRO A 14 -12.32 3.09 -5.45
C PRO A 14 -11.79 2.88 -6.88
N PRO A 15 -11.62 3.97 -7.65
CA PRO A 15 -11.13 3.87 -9.02
C PRO A 15 -9.79 3.10 -9.06
N PRO A 16 -9.55 2.31 -10.12
CA PRO A 16 -8.29 1.61 -10.29
C PRO A 16 -7.18 2.65 -10.51
N GLY A 17 -6.38 2.94 -9.48
CA GLY A 17 -5.25 3.83 -9.64
C GLY A 17 -4.41 4.03 -8.39
N ASP A 18 -5.06 4.17 -7.23
CA ASP A 18 -4.39 4.78 -6.07
C ASP A 18 -4.56 4.01 -4.76
N ILE A 19 -5.36 2.94 -4.71
CA ILE A 19 -5.57 2.16 -3.47
C ILE A 19 -5.86 0.69 -3.77
N VAL A 20 -5.28 -0.20 -2.97
CA VAL A 20 -5.59 -1.63 -2.91
C VAL A 20 -6.56 -1.83 -1.75
N THR A 21 -7.73 -2.39 -2.01
CA THR A 21 -8.74 -2.61 -0.97
C THR A 21 -8.69 -4.02 -0.39
N ALA A 22 -9.36 -4.24 0.74
CA ALA A 22 -9.57 -5.58 1.29
C ALA A 22 -10.18 -6.56 0.26
N ASP A 23 -11.12 -6.11 -0.59
CA ASP A 23 -11.74 -6.95 -1.62
C ASP A 23 -10.71 -7.38 -2.69
N ASP A 24 -9.80 -6.49 -3.09
CA ASP A 24 -8.69 -6.84 -3.99
C ASP A 24 -7.77 -7.92 -3.42
N ILE A 25 -7.45 -7.80 -2.13
CA ILE A 25 -6.63 -8.75 -1.40
C ILE A 25 -7.35 -10.09 -1.27
N GLN A 26 -8.65 -10.07 -0.94
CA GLN A 26 -9.48 -11.28 -0.81
C GLN A 26 -9.71 -11.99 -2.14
N ARG A 27 -9.74 -11.26 -3.27
CA ARG A 27 -9.78 -11.84 -4.61
C ARG A 27 -8.45 -12.50 -5.02
N SER A 28 -7.36 -12.12 -4.36
CA SER A 28 -6.01 -12.58 -4.69
C SER A 28 -5.27 -13.15 -3.47
N PRO A 29 -5.83 -14.14 -2.74
CA PRO A 29 -5.29 -14.62 -1.48
C PRO A 29 -3.96 -15.38 -1.64
N SER A 30 -3.66 -15.84 -2.86
CA SER A 30 -2.42 -16.54 -3.21
C SER A 30 -1.29 -15.61 -3.62
N VAL A 31 -1.58 -14.31 -3.78
CA VAL A 31 -0.60 -13.31 -4.21
C VAL A 31 -0.11 -12.55 -2.97
N PRO A 32 1.22 -12.43 -2.76
CA PRO A 32 1.74 -11.63 -1.66
C PRO A 32 1.35 -10.16 -1.82
N LEU A 33 1.16 -9.47 -0.68
CA LEU A 33 0.68 -8.08 -0.66
C LEU A 33 1.61 -7.15 -1.43
N GLU A 34 2.90 -7.37 -1.32
CA GLU A 34 3.94 -6.60 -2.00
C GLU A 34 3.76 -6.66 -3.53
N GLU A 35 3.44 -7.84 -4.06
CA GLU A 35 3.17 -8.07 -5.49
C GLU A 35 1.84 -7.47 -5.92
N LEU A 36 0.80 -7.57 -5.07
CA LEU A 36 -0.48 -6.90 -5.33
C LEU A 36 -0.31 -5.38 -5.43
N VAL A 37 0.46 -4.79 -4.51
CA VAL A 37 0.78 -3.37 -4.53
C VAL A 37 1.60 -3.05 -5.79
N ALA A 38 2.65 -3.80 -6.11
CA ALA A 38 3.44 -3.55 -7.33
C ALA A 38 2.62 -3.65 -8.63
N SER A 39 1.66 -4.58 -8.67
CA SER A 39 0.76 -4.77 -9.82
C SER A 39 -0.28 -3.65 -9.94
N ARG A 40 -0.76 -3.11 -8.82
CA ARG A 40 -1.77 -2.05 -8.78
C ARG A 40 -1.21 -0.65 -8.92
N PHE A 41 0.01 -0.42 -8.43
CA PHE A 41 0.63 0.90 -8.39
C PHE A 41 1.74 1.03 -9.46
N PRO A 42 1.49 1.75 -10.56
CA PRO A 42 2.51 1.95 -11.58
C PRO A 42 3.70 2.73 -11.01
N GLY A 43 4.90 2.21 -11.24
CA GLY A 43 6.12 2.75 -10.67
C GLY A 43 6.53 2.14 -9.33
N VAL A 44 5.74 1.22 -8.79
CA VAL A 44 6.17 0.35 -7.69
C VAL A 44 6.78 -0.92 -8.27
N TRP A 45 7.94 -1.32 -7.77
CA TRP A 45 8.67 -2.50 -8.22
C TRP A 45 9.13 -3.32 -7.03
N LEU A 46 9.15 -4.63 -7.21
CA LEU A 46 9.78 -5.54 -6.28
C LEU A 46 11.24 -5.74 -6.68
N SER A 47 12.14 -5.61 -5.71
CA SER A 47 13.56 -5.91 -5.86
C SER A 47 13.92 -7.03 -4.91
N ARG A 48 14.61 -8.06 -5.42
CA ARG A 48 15.10 -9.13 -4.54
C ARG A 48 16.34 -8.66 -3.79
N THR A 49 16.37 -8.86 -2.48
CA THR A 49 17.56 -8.57 -1.68
C THR A 49 18.53 -9.76 -1.69
N PRO A 50 19.84 -9.53 -1.46
CA PRO A 50 20.85 -10.60 -1.42
C PRO A 50 20.54 -11.69 -0.37
N ASP A 51 19.87 -11.32 0.71
CA ASP A 51 19.41 -12.21 1.79
C ASP A 51 18.21 -13.09 1.39
N GLY A 52 17.73 -12.99 0.15
CA GLY A 52 16.63 -13.79 -0.39
C GLY A 52 15.24 -13.16 -0.21
N GLY A 53 15.17 -11.96 0.37
CA GLY A 53 13.93 -11.21 0.58
C GLY A 53 13.44 -10.41 -0.62
N ILE A 54 12.30 -9.75 -0.42
CA ILE A 54 11.61 -8.92 -1.40
C ILE A 54 11.48 -7.52 -0.81
N ALA A 55 12.18 -6.55 -1.40
CA ALA A 55 12.06 -5.14 -1.04
C ALA A 55 11.18 -4.39 -2.05
N ILE A 56 10.21 -3.62 -1.56
CA ILE A 56 9.40 -2.73 -2.40
C ILE A 56 10.21 -1.46 -2.70
N ARG A 57 10.14 -0.97 -3.94
CA ARG A 57 10.77 0.28 -4.38
C ARG A 57 9.82 1.12 -5.20
N ILE A 58 9.91 2.43 -5.09
CA ILE A 58 9.05 3.38 -5.81
C ILE A 58 9.92 4.21 -6.78
N ARG A 59 9.57 4.22 -8.07
CA ARG A 59 10.26 5.00 -9.11
C ARG A 59 10.10 6.49 -8.79
N GLY A 60 11.22 7.22 -8.78
CA GLY A 60 11.24 8.65 -8.46
C GLY A 60 11.88 8.97 -7.10
N ALA A 61 12.08 7.97 -6.26
CA ALA A 61 12.90 8.05 -5.05
C ALA A 61 14.39 8.25 -5.41
N THR A 62 14.83 9.48 -5.63
CA THR A 62 16.24 9.81 -5.91
C THR A 62 17.03 9.94 -4.62
N SER A 63 17.23 8.85 -3.90
CA SER A 63 18.25 8.82 -2.85
C SER A 63 19.57 8.38 -3.45
N ILE A 64 20.48 9.34 -3.63
CA ILE A 64 21.83 9.16 -4.18
C ILE A 64 22.76 8.47 -3.15
N VAL A 65 22.37 8.37 -1.87
CA VAL A 65 23.27 7.98 -0.77
C VAL A 65 22.66 7.04 0.29
N ALA A 66 21.34 6.90 0.41
CA ALA A 66 20.71 6.11 1.46
C ALA A 66 19.56 5.26 0.91
N SER A 67 19.36 4.06 1.44
CA SER A 67 18.42 3.02 1.02
C SER A 67 17.15 3.55 0.35
N ASN A 68 16.90 3.17 -0.92
CA ASN A 68 15.71 3.55 -1.70
C ASN A 68 14.44 2.81 -1.28
N GLU A 69 14.34 2.42 -0.01
CA GLU A 69 13.17 1.75 0.53
C GLU A 69 12.13 2.80 0.97
N PRO A 70 10.85 2.57 0.67
CA PRO A 70 9.78 3.44 1.09
C PRO A 70 9.53 3.32 2.60
N LEU A 71 8.93 4.35 3.18
CA LEU A 71 8.45 4.28 4.56
C LEU A 71 7.15 3.49 4.61
N PHE A 72 7.07 2.49 5.49
CA PHE A 72 5.81 1.80 5.76
C PHE A 72 5.11 2.45 6.94
N VAL A 73 3.80 2.62 6.83
CA VAL A 73 2.98 3.24 7.88
C VAL A 73 1.76 2.36 8.10
N ILE A 74 1.62 1.78 9.29
CA ILE A 74 0.48 0.95 9.68
C ILE A 74 -0.36 1.73 10.67
N ASP A 75 -1.60 2.05 10.32
CA ASP A 75 -2.54 2.78 11.19
C ASP A 75 -1.98 4.10 11.75
N GLY A 76 -1.14 4.78 10.96
CA GLY A 76 -0.47 6.03 11.33
C GLY A 76 0.87 5.85 12.07
N ILE A 77 1.27 4.62 12.37
CA ILE A 77 2.56 4.31 12.99
C ILE A 77 3.56 3.93 11.90
N SER A 78 4.66 4.67 11.80
CA SER A 78 5.75 4.30 10.90
C SER A 78 6.43 3.02 11.38
N VAL A 79 6.51 2.02 10.51
CA VAL A 79 7.22 0.77 10.75
C VAL A 79 8.35 0.62 9.76
N GLU A 80 9.39 -0.07 10.19
CA GLU A 80 10.45 -0.51 9.29
C GLU A 80 10.01 -1.82 8.62
N PRO A 81 10.39 -2.03 7.34
CA PRO A 81 10.16 -3.32 6.72
C PRO A 81 10.82 -4.42 7.56
N GLY A 82 10.12 -5.54 7.73
CA GLY A 82 10.67 -6.66 8.48
C GLY A 82 11.83 -7.33 7.73
N PRO A 83 12.46 -8.35 8.34
CA PRO A 83 13.49 -9.12 7.66
C PRO A 83 12.95 -9.60 6.31
N ASN A 84 13.79 -9.54 5.28
CA ASN A 84 13.42 -9.87 3.91
C ASN A 84 12.39 -8.92 3.26
N GLY A 85 12.24 -7.70 3.77
CA GLY A 85 11.35 -6.68 3.20
C GLY A 85 9.86 -7.00 3.31
N SER A 86 9.52 -8.03 4.08
CA SER A 86 8.15 -8.45 4.29
C SER A 86 7.45 -7.48 5.24
N LEU A 87 6.16 -7.25 4.95
CA LEU A 87 5.19 -6.63 5.86
C LEU A 87 4.97 -7.53 7.09
N THR A 88 5.99 -7.63 7.91
CA THR A 88 6.04 -8.57 9.02
C THR A 88 5.14 -8.05 10.13
N GLY A 89 4.12 -8.82 10.48
CA GLY A 89 3.19 -8.48 11.56
C GLY A 89 1.81 -8.01 11.13
N ILE A 90 1.46 -8.06 9.84
CA ILE A 90 0.09 -7.80 9.35
C ILE A 90 -0.45 -9.03 8.63
N VAL A 91 -1.65 -9.46 8.99
CA VAL A 91 -2.36 -10.52 8.25
C VAL A 91 -3.12 -9.87 7.09
N PRO A 92 -3.08 -10.42 5.86
CA PRO A 92 -3.81 -9.87 4.71
C PRO A 92 -5.31 -9.68 4.97
N ASN A 93 -5.91 -10.54 5.80
CA ASN A 93 -7.33 -10.47 6.19
C ASN A 93 -7.66 -9.25 7.05
N ASP A 94 -6.70 -8.79 7.85
CA ASP A 94 -6.83 -7.62 8.72
C ASP A 94 -6.59 -6.32 7.96
N ILE A 95 -6.21 -6.35 6.68
CA ILE A 95 -6.00 -5.13 5.90
C ILE A 95 -7.35 -4.59 5.42
N GLU A 96 -7.62 -3.33 5.73
CA GLU A 96 -8.74 -2.56 5.19
C GLU A 96 -8.37 -2.00 3.81
N SER A 97 -7.22 -1.34 3.73
CA SER A 97 -6.70 -0.77 2.50
C SER A 97 -5.19 -0.51 2.55
N ILE A 98 -4.57 -0.47 1.36
CA ILE A 98 -3.17 -0.11 1.16
C ILE A 98 -3.12 1.00 0.13
N GLU A 99 -2.49 2.12 0.49
CA GLU A 99 -2.31 3.30 -0.34
C GLU A 99 -0.82 3.58 -0.51
N VAL A 100 -0.40 3.98 -1.71
CA VAL A 100 0.98 4.37 -1.98
C VAL A 100 1.04 5.86 -2.26
N LEU A 101 1.67 6.58 -1.35
CA LEU A 101 1.90 8.01 -1.46
C LEU A 101 3.25 8.24 -2.16
N LYS A 102 3.16 8.72 -3.39
CA LYS A 102 4.31 9.07 -4.24
C LYS A 102 4.47 10.59 -4.42
N ASP A 103 3.42 11.36 -4.15
CA ASP A 103 3.42 12.80 -4.30
C ASP A 103 4.07 13.53 -3.12
N ALA A 104 4.87 14.55 -3.44
CA ALA A 104 5.61 15.32 -2.44
C ALA A 104 4.71 15.92 -1.35
N SER A 105 3.48 16.32 -1.69
CA SER A 105 2.51 16.84 -0.73
C SER A 105 2.03 15.78 0.26
N ALA A 106 1.83 14.55 -0.20
CA ALA A 106 1.38 13.44 0.64
C ALA A 106 2.52 12.91 1.51
N THR A 107 3.74 12.86 0.98
CA THR A 107 4.93 12.40 1.71
C THR A 107 5.52 13.46 2.64
N ALA A 108 5.22 14.75 2.44
CA ALA A 108 5.70 15.85 3.29
C ALA A 108 5.32 15.67 4.78
N MET A 109 4.16 15.08 5.07
CA MET A 109 3.73 14.78 6.44
C MET A 109 4.65 13.77 7.14
N TYR A 110 5.37 12.96 6.37
CA TYR A 110 6.28 11.91 6.86
C TYR A 110 7.77 12.34 6.81
N GLY A 111 8.04 13.59 6.43
CA GLY A 111 9.37 14.20 6.41
C GLY A 111 10.36 13.48 5.47
N MET A 112 11.65 13.51 5.83
CA MET A 112 12.72 12.94 5.00
C MET A 112 12.56 11.43 4.75
N ARG A 113 11.88 10.70 5.66
CA ARG A 113 11.64 9.26 5.53
C ARG A 113 10.64 8.95 4.41
N GLY A 114 9.69 9.85 4.16
CA GLY A 114 8.75 9.75 3.05
C GLY A 114 9.31 10.19 1.70
N ALA A 115 10.55 10.70 1.64
CA ALA A 115 11.14 11.19 0.39
C ALA A 115 11.29 10.08 -0.68
N ASN A 116 11.41 8.83 -0.25
CA ASN A 116 11.43 7.66 -1.14
C ASN A 116 10.03 7.09 -1.45
N GLY A 117 8.98 7.79 -1.01
CA GLY A 117 7.58 7.35 -1.03
C GLY A 117 7.15 6.70 0.28
N VAL A 118 5.83 6.65 0.51
CA VAL A 118 5.22 6.10 1.73
C VAL A 118 4.15 5.09 1.36
N ILE A 119 4.18 3.93 1.99
CA ILE A 119 3.15 2.89 1.84
C ILE A 119 2.32 2.91 3.12
N VAL A 120 1.09 3.39 3.00
CA VAL A 120 0.14 3.48 4.11
C VAL A 120 -0.75 2.26 4.08
N ILE A 121 -0.75 1.52 5.18
CA ILE A 121 -1.55 0.34 5.40
C ILE A 121 -2.51 0.66 6.52
N LYS A 122 -3.78 0.47 6.24
CA LYS A 122 -4.83 0.63 7.22
C LYS A 122 -5.38 -0.74 7.56
N THR A 123 -5.41 -1.07 8.84
CA THR A 123 -5.98 -2.34 9.29
C THR A 123 -7.45 -2.15 9.68
N LYS A 124 -8.23 -3.21 9.52
CA LYS A 124 -9.57 -3.32 10.08
C LYS A 124 -9.41 -3.31 11.59
N ARG A 125 -10.11 -2.39 12.25
CA ARG A 125 -10.18 -2.36 13.71
C ARG A 125 -10.66 -3.73 14.19
N ALA A 126 -9.90 -4.40 15.07
CA ALA A 126 -10.33 -5.62 15.73
C ALA A 126 -11.70 -5.37 16.40
N GLY A 127 -12.77 -5.85 15.77
CA GLY A 127 -14.15 -5.59 16.21
C GLY A 127 -15.20 -5.41 15.11
N GLN A 128 -14.86 -5.43 13.81
CA GLN A 128 -15.83 -5.40 12.71
C GLN A 128 -15.46 -6.33 11.56
#